data_AF-R7JF85-F1
#
_entry.id   AF-R7JF85-F1
#
_cell.length_a   1.000
_cell.length_b   1.000
_cell.length_c   1.000
_cell.angle_alpha   90.00
_cell.angle_beta   90.00
_cell.angle_gamma   90.00
#
_symmetry.space_group_name_H-M   'P 1'
#
loop_
_entity.id
_entity.type
_entity.pdbx_description
1 polymer ?
#
loop_
_entity_poly.entity_id
_entity_poly.type
_entity_poly.pdbx_seq_one_letter_code
_entity_poly.pdbx_strand_id
1 'polypeptide(L)'
;MILEQELKGKTLSPQEVRSILKTDNKEIVELCKRASILPRKNSKGQTYFSYEEVKNLRKVQAMKGASLPPAKAETKQPSAILNILNSLKEMETKLSNRIAKVIDEKLEGMDEVVVELIRCKTDNETLRQKIIDLNKEIYQLKNDLHSYKPVGLGFYKKKEKHVWE
;
A
#
# COMPACT_ATOMS: atom_id res chain seq x y z
N MET A 1 14.05 -13.81 37.89
CA MET A 1 12.72 -13.77 37.25
C MET A 1 12.20 -12.38 36.91
N ILE A 2 12.78 -11.27 37.41
CA ILE A 2 12.25 -9.91 37.15
C ILE A 2 12.72 -9.32 35.81
N LEU A 3 13.89 -9.71 35.30
CA LEU A 3 14.44 -9.20 34.03
C LEU A 3 13.76 -9.77 32.76
N GLU A 4 13.09 -10.92 32.84
CA GLU A 4 12.48 -11.57 31.67
C GLU A 4 11.11 -11.00 31.29
N GLN A 5 10.43 -10.32 32.22
CA GLN A 5 9.09 -9.78 31.98
C GLN A 5 9.08 -8.39 31.32
N GLU A 6 10.10 -7.56 31.51
CA GLU A 6 10.19 -6.24 30.86
C GLU A 6 10.67 -6.27 29.40
N LEU A 7 11.29 -7.37 28.94
CA LEU A 7 11.79 -7.47 27.55
C LEU A 7 10.77 -7.99 26.53
N LYS A 8 9.60 -8.48 26.96
CA LYS A 8 8.61 -9.07 26.03
C LYS A 8 7.98 -8.08 25.04
N GLY A 9 8.12 -6.77 25.27
CA GLY A 9 7.70 -5.71 24.34
C GLY A 9 8.83 -4.90 23.73
N LYS A 10 10.10 -5.18 24.07
CA LYS A 10 11.26 -4.36 23.67
C LYS A 10 11.89 -4.96 22.42
N THR A 11 12.02 -4.14 21.38
CA THR A 11 12.71 -4.52 20.14
C THR A 11 14.21 -4.24 20.29
N LEU A 12 15.04 -5.15 19.79
CA LEU A 12 16.49 -5.11 19.88
C LEU A 12 17.08 -4.75 18.52
N SER A 13 18.01 -3.81 18.49
CA SER A 13 18.77 -3.43 17.31
C SER A 13 19.84 -4.48 16.97
N PRO A 14 20.34 -4.54 15.73
CA PRO A 14 21.44 -5.42 15.34
C PRO A 14 22.69 -5.24 16.21
N GLN A 15 22.95 -4.02 16.70
CA GLN A 15 24.07 -3.73 17.60
C GLN A 15 23.89 -4.39 18.97
N GLU A 16 22.68 -4.35 19.53
CA GLU A 16 22.36 -5.02 20.79
C GLU A 16 22.43 -6.55 20.64
N VAL A 17 21.92 -7.10 19.53
CA VAL A 17 22.02 -8.53 19.23
C VAL A 17 23.49 -8.97 19.13
N ARG A 18 24.34 -8.16 18.50
CA ARG A 18 25.79 -8.37 18.43
C ARG A 18 26.42 -8.47 19.82
N SER A 19 26.05 -7.55 20.72
CA SER A 19 26.54 -7.54 22.10
C SER A 19 26.03 -8.73 22.92
N ILE A 20 24.78 -9.16 22.72
CA ILE A 20 24.15 -10.27 23.45
C ILE A 20 24.73 -11.62 23.01
N LEU A 21 24.85 -11.85 21.70
CA LEU A 21 25.31 -13.12 21.13
C LEU A 21 26.83 -13.21 20.99
N LYS A 22 27.54 -12.07 21.12
CA LYS A 22 28.99 -11.95 20.92
C LYS A 22 29.45 -12.48 19.54
N THR A 23 28.64 -12.25 18.53
CA THR A 23 28.90 -12.64 17.13
C THR A 23 29.07 -11.42 16.24
N ASP A 24 29.51 -11.57 15.00
CA ASP A 24 29.55 -10.47 14.03
C ASP A 24 28.26 -10.40 13.19
N ASN A 25 28.10 -9.33 12.41
CA ASN A 25 26.90 -9.16 11.58
C ASN A 25 26.74 -10.28 10.53
N LYS A 26 27.85 -10.85 10.05
CA LYS A 26 27.82 -11.96 9.08
C LYS A 26 27.27 -13.23 9.72
N GLU A 27 27.74 -13.54 10.93
CA GLU A 27 27.28 -14.69 11.69
C GLU A 27 25.85 -14.52 12.19
N ILE A 28 25.41 -13.30 12.54
CA ILE A 28 23.99 -13.03 12.83
C ILE A 28 23.13 -13.37 11.61
N VAL A 29 23.54 -12.96 10.40
CA VAL A 29 22.80 -13.30 9.16
C VAL A 29 22.73 -14.81 8.94
N GLU A 30 23.82 -15.54 9.18
CA GLU A 30 23.83 -17.00 9.06
C GLU A 30 22.96 -17.69 10.12
N LEU A 31 22.97 -17.19 11.37
CA LEU A 31 22.07 -17.67 12.42
C LEU A 31 20.61 -17.40 12.06
N CYS A 32 20.30 -16.23 11.47
CA CYS A 32 18.95 -15.92 10.98
C CYS A 32 18.50 -16.88 9.88
N LYS A 33 19.35 -17.19 8.90
CA LYS A 33 19.05 -18.18 7.85
C LYS A 33 18.79 -19.56 8.45
N ARG A 34 19.61 -19.99 9.40
CA ARG A 34 19.50 -21.31 10.04
C ARG A 34 18.29 -21.43 10.97
N ALA A 35 17.90 -20.32 11.61
CA ALA A 35 16.72 -20.25 12.46
C ALA A 35 15.43 -19.94 11.69
N SER A 36 15.49 -19.78 10.36
CA SER A 36 14.39 -19.31 9.52
C SER A 36 13.74 -18.00 10.02
N ILE A 37 14.56 -17.09 10.56
CA ILE A 37 14.13 -15.77 11.07
C ILE A 37 14.34 -14.73 9.97
N LEU A 38 13.26 -14.04 9.59
CA LEU A 38 13.29 -12.95 8.63
C LEU A 38 13.53 -11.60 9.34
N PRO A 39 14.56 -10.82 8.96
CA PRO A 39 14.82 -9.50 9.54
C PRO A 39 13.63 -8.55 9.35
N ARG A 40 13.11 -7.99 10.45
CA ARG A 40 11.99 -7.03 10.43
C ARG A 40 12.50 -5.59 10.43
N LYS A 41 11.76 -4.67 9.79
CA LYS A 41 12.08 -3.24 9.76
C LYS A 41 11.01 -2.42 10.47
N ASN A 42 11.42 -1.41 11.24
CA ASN A 42 10.50 -0.49 11.91
C ASN A 42 10.02 0.62 10.94
N SER A 43 9.16 1.54 11.42
CA SER A 43 8.67 2.69 10.65
C SER A 43 9.76 3.65 10.16
N LYS A 44 10.98 3.55 10.69
CA LYS A 44 12.17 4.31 10.27
C LYS A 44 13.09 3.50 9.32
N GLY A 45 12.66 2.31 8.89
CA GLY A 45 13.42 1.44 7.99
C GLY A 45 14.59 0.68 8.65
N GLN A 46 14.75 0.76 9.97
CA GLN A 46 15.84 0.12 10.70
C GLN A 46 15.46 -1.32 11.08
N THR A 47 16.41 -2.24 10.91
CA THR A 47 16.23 -3.65 11.29
C THR A 47 16.09 -3.78 12.81
N TYR A 48 15.17 -4.62 13.27
CA TYR A 48 15.01 -4.95 14.69
C TYR A 48 14.67 -6.43 14.88
N PHE A 49 14.90 -6.92 16.10
CA PHE A 49 14.65 -8.28 16.54
C PHE A 49 13.78 -8.27 17.80
N SER A 50 12.86 -9.20 17.91
CA SER A 50 12.16 -9.49 19.16
C SER A 50 13.06 -10.28 20.10
N TYR A 51 12.77 -10.21 21.40
CA TYR A 51 13.49 -11.01 22.40
C TYR A 51 13.43 -12.52 22.10
N GLU A 52 12.28 -13.02 21.65
CA GLU A 52 12.11 -14.45 21.30
C GLU A 52 12.96 -14.86 20.09
N GLU A 53 13.08 -14.00 19.08
CA GLU A 53 13.97 -14.23 17.93
C GLU A 53 15.44 -14.33 18.40
N VAL A 54 15.89 -13.42 19.27
CA VAL A 54 17.27 -13.45 19.81
C VAL A 54 17.51 -14.68 20.69
N LYS A 55 16.52 -15.10 21.48
CA LYS A 55 16.57 -16.34 22.27
C LYS A 55 16.72 -17.56 21.37
N ASN A 56 16.02 -17.59 20.24
CA ASN A 56 16.13 -18.67 19.25
C ASN A 56 17.51 -18.66 18.55
N LEU A 57 18.03 -17.49 18.18
CA LEU A 57 19.39 -17.36 17.63
C LEU A 57 20.44 -17.90 18.60
N ARG A 58 20.30 -17.63 19.90
CA ARG A 58 21.20 -18.15 20.95
C ARG A 58 21.15 -19.68 21.06
N LYS A 59 19.98 -20.29 20.94
CA LYS A 59 19.84 -21.76 20.91
C LYS A 59 20.56 -22.35 19.70
N VAL A 60 20.38 -21.77 18.52
CA VAL A 60 21.04 -22.22 17.28
C VAL A 60 22.56 -22.03 17.36
N GLN A 61 23.03 -20.95 17.98
CA GLN A 61 24.46 -20.72 18.24
C GLN A 61 25.04 -21.78 19.19
N ALA A 62 24.33 -22.15 20.27
CA ALA A 62 24.77 -23.19 21.19
C ALA A 62 24.86 -24.57 20.51
N MET A 63 23.95 -24.87 19.57
CA MET A 63 24.01 -26.10 18.77
C MET A 63 25.21 -26.12 17.80
N LYS A 64 25.75 -24.96 17.40
CA LYS A 64 26.97 -24.85 16.59
C LYS A 64 28.24 -25.17 17.41
N GLY A 65 28.25 -24.86 18.70
CA GLY A 65 29.38 -25.14 19.60
C GLY A 65 29.51 -26.60 20.05
N ALA A 66 28.50 -27.44 19.80
CA ALA A 66 28.46 -28.84 20.26
C ALA A 66 28.82 -29.88 19.18
N SER A 67 29.44 -29.49 18.06
CA SER A 67 29.82 -30.44 17.01
C SER A 67 31.27 -30.93 17.16
N LEU A 68 31.40 -32.14 17.71
CA LEU A 68 32.44 -33.12 17.32
C LEU A 68 32.40 -33.35 15.79
N PRO A 69 33.48 -33.90 15.18
CA PRO A 69 33.77 -33.74 13.75
C PRO A 69 32.66 -34.28 12.83
N PRO A 70 32.44 -33.65 11.66
CA PRO A 70 31.39 -34.08 10.75
C PRO A 70 31.83 -35.38 10.08
N ALA A 71 31.34 -36.51 10.60
CA ALA A 71 31.09 -37.64 9.74
C ALA A 71 30.18 -37.13 8.62
N LYS A 72 30.62 -37.32 7.37
CA LYS A 72 29.76 -37.18 6.18
C LYS A 72 28.64 -38.22 6.30
N ALA A 73 27.64 -37.92 7.11
CA ALA A 73 26.33 -38.52 6.96
C ALA A 73 25.75 -37.85 5.73
N GLU A 74 25.94 -38.49 4.57
CA GLU A 74 24.94 -38.42 3.50
C GLU A 74 23.63 -38.87 4.13
N THR A 75 22.92 -37.93 4.74
CA THR A 75 21.50 -38.05 4.98
C THR A 75 20.91 -38.07 3.58
N LYS A 76 20.74 -39.27 3.03
CA LYS A 76 19.75 -39.54 1.99
C LYS A 76 18.44 -39.03 2.57
N GLN A 77 18.15 -37.75 2.33
CA GLN A 77 16.84 -37.17 2.56
C GLN A 77 15.86 -38.15 1.91
N PRO A 78 14.88 -38.69 2.66
CA PRO A 78 13.95 -39.67 2.11
C PRO A 78 13.40 -39.09 0.80
N SER A 79 13.51 -39.81 -0.32
CA SER A 79 13.14 -39.27 -1.64
C SER A 79 11.71 -38.71 -1.65
N ALA A 80 10.84 -39.22 -0.78
CA ALA A 80 9.52 -38.68 -0.48
C ALA A 80 9.54 -37.19 -0.08
N ILE A 81 10.43 -36.75 0.81
CA ILE A 81 10.51 -35.35 1.25
C ILE A 81 10.96 -34.45 0.09
N LEU A 82 11.93 -34.91 -0.71
CA LEU A 82 12.42 -34.19 -1.89
C LEU A 82 11.33 -34.05 -2.96
N ASN A 83 10.54 -35.11 -3.17
CA ASN A 83 9.39 -35.11 -4.07
C ASN A 83 8.28 -34.17 -3.58
N ILE A 84 8.01 -34.13 -2.28
CA ILE A 84 7.04 -33.21 -1.67
C ILE A 84 7.50 -31.77 -1.84
N LEU A 85 8.77 -31.47 -1.57
CA LEU A 85 9.32 -30.11 -1.74
C LEU A 85 9.26 -29.65 -3.20
N ASN A 86 9.58 -30.54 -4.14
CA ASN A 86 9.44 -30.25 -5.56
C ASN A 86 7.97 -30.02 -5.95
N SER A 87 7.04 -30.82 -5.42
CA SER A 87 5.60 -30.65 -5.68
C SER A 87 5.07 -29.33 -5.13
N LEU A 88 5.51 -28.93 -3.93
CA LEU A 88 5.15 -27.65 -3.32
C LEU A 88 5.72 -26.47 -4.13
N LYS A 89 6.97 -26.56 -4.57
CA LYS A 89 7.59 -25.55 -5.43
C LYS A 89 6.86 -25.42 -6.77
N GLU A 90 6.47 -26.54 -7.35
CA GLU A 90 5.71 -26.54 -8.61
C GLU A 90 4.31 -25.94 -8.42
N MET A 91 3.67 -26.22 -7.29
CA MET A 91 2.38 -25.64 -6.91
C MET A 91 2.49 -24.13 -6.66
N GLU A 92 3.53 -23.68 -5.94
CA GLU A 92 3.85 -22.27 -5.73
C GLU A 92 4.02 -21.55 -7.07
N THR A 93 4.78 -22.14 -7.99
CA THR A 93 5.04 -21.55 -9.31
C THR A 93 3.74 -21.45 -10.13
N LYS A 94 2.93 -22.51 -10.14
CA LYS A 94 1.62 -22.53 -10.81
C LYS A 94 0.66 -21.49 -10.21
N LEU A 95 0.65 -21.34 -8.89
CA LEU A 95 -0.18 -20.37 -8.19
C LEU A 95 0.26 -18.93 -8.49
N SER A 96 1.55 -18.64 -8.40
CA SER A 96 2.13 -17.32 -8.73
C SER A 96 1.80 -16.91 -10.16
N ASN A 97 1.94 -17.83 -11.12
CA ASN A 97 1.60 -17.56 -12.52
C ASN A 97 0.11 -17.29 -12.72
N ARG A 98 -0.77 -18.03 -12.01
CA ARG A 98 -2.21 -17.77 -12.04
C ARG A 98 -2.56 -16.41 -11.45
N ILE A 99 -1.94 -16.03 -10.34
CA ILE A 99 -2.17 -14.73 -9.71
C ILE A 99 -1.73 -13.61 -10.64
N ALA A 100 -0.54 -13.71 -11.26
CA ALA A 100 -0.05 -12.74 -12.23
C ALA A 100 -1.05 -12.57 -13.39
N LYS A 101 -1.50 -13.68 -13.98
CA LYS A 101 -2.48 -13.66 -15.08
C LYS A 101 -3.79 -12.98 -14.70
N VAL A 102 -4.34 -13.26 -13.52
CA VAL A 102 -5.58 -12.63 -13.05
C VAL A 102 -5.38 -11.13 -12.80
N ILE A 103 -4.22 -10.72 -12.29
CA ILE A 103 -3.89 -9.31 -12.12
C ILE A 103 -3.85 -8.61 -13.48
N ASP A 104 -3.14 -9.19 -14.45
CA ASP A 104 -3.05 -8.64 -15.80
C ASP A 104 -4.44 -8.49 -16.43
N GLU A 105 -5.27 -9.55 -16.40
CA GLU A 105 -6.65 -9.53 -16.92
C GLU A 105 -7.57 -8.50 -16.21
N LYS A 106 -7.33 -8.22 -14.93
CA LYS A 106 -8.12 -7.22 -14.17
C LYS A 106 -7.63 -5.79 -14.36
N LEU A 107 -6.37 -5.61 -14.72
CA LEU A 107 -5.81 -4.30 -15.05
C LEU A 107 -6.02 -3.95 -16.52
N GLU A 108 -6.23 -4.95 -17.38
CA GLU A 108 -6.56 -4.76 -18.78
C GLU A 108 -7.90 -4.01 -18.93
N GLY A 109 -7.85 -2.83 -19.55
CA GLY A 109 -9.01 -1.94 -19.71
C GLY A 109 -9.26 -0.96 -18.56
N MET A 110 -8.49 -1.02 -17.46
CA MET A 110 -8.59 -0.03 -16.38
C MET A 110 -8.24 1.38 -16.90
N ASP A 111 -7.23 1.49 -17.76
CA ASP A 111 -6.80 2.78 -18.34
C ASP A 111 -7.90 3.39 -19.21
N GLU A 112 -8.64 2.58 -19.98
CA GLU A 112 -9.78 3.06 -20.78
C GLU A 112 -10.88 3.65 -19.90
N VAL A 113 -11.20 2.98 -18.79
CA VAL A 113 -12.18 3.47 -17.81
C VAL A 113 -11.70 4.78 -17.18
N VAL A 114 -10.42 4.90 -16.85
CA VAL A 114 -9.84 6.14 -16.29
C VAL A 114 -9.91 7.28 -17.30
N VAL A 115 -9.60 7.03 -18.58
CA VAL A 115 -9.70 8.03 -19.64
C VAL A 115 -11.15 8.50 -19.82
N GLU A 116 -12.11 7.59 -19.89
CA GLU A 116 -13.52 7.95 -20.05
C GLU A 116 -14.05 8.70 -18.81
N LEU A 117 -13.58 8.34 -17.61
CA LEU A 117 -13.89 9.06 -16.38
C LEU A 117 -13.34 10.50 -16.39
N ILE A 118 -12.10 10.71 -16.88
CA ILE A 118 -11.51 12.04 -17.04
C ILE A 118 -12.35 12.87 -18.02
N ARG A 119 -12.75 12.28 -19.14
CA ARG A 119 -13.63 12.92 -20.12
C ARG A 119 -14.95 13.33 -19.49
N CYS A 120 -15.64 12.39 -18.84
CA CYS A 120 -16.91 12.65 -18.14
C CYS A 120 -16.76 13.76 -17.09
N LYS A 121 -15.67 13.78 -16.34
CA LYS A 121 -15.39 14.82 -15.33
C LYS A 121 -15.20 16.20 -15.97
N THR A 122 -14.50 16.25 -17.10
CA THR A 122 -14.26 17.50 -17.86
C THR A 122 -15.55 18.03 -18.46
N ASP A 123 -16.36 17.15 -19.06
CA ASP A 123 -17.66 17.50 -19.62
C ASP A 123 -18.63 17.96 -18.51
N ASN A 124 -18.61 17.31 -17.34
CA ASN A 124 -19.43 17.70 -16.19
C ASN A 124 -19.10 19.12 -15.71
N GLU A 125 -17.82 19.46 -15.61
CA GLU A 125 -17.40 20.81 -15.20
C GLU A 125 -17.79 21.86 -16.23
N THR A 126 -17.66 21.54 -17.52
CA THR A 126 -18.12 22.41 -18.62
C THR A 126 -19.63 22.67 -18.55
N LEU A 127 -20.42 21.63 -18.27
CA LEU A 127 -21.87 21.76 -18.10
C LEU A 127 -22.23 22.62 -16.88
N ARG A 128 -21.51 22.48 -15.75
CA ARG A 128 -21.69 23.35 -14.58
C ARG A 128 -21.45 24.81 -14.91
N GLN A 129 -20.38 25.10 -15.65
CA GLN A 129 -20.09 26.46 -16.09
C GLN A 129 -21.20 27.02 -16.99
N LYS A 130 -21.70 26.21 -17.93
CA LYS A 130 -22.82 26.61 -18.80
C LYS A 130 -24.10 26.91 -18.02
N ILE A 131 -24.39 26.15 -16.96
CA ILE A 131 -25.53 26.42 -16.06
C ILE A 131 -25.35 27.78 -15.36
N ILE A 132 -24.16 28.08 -14.87
CA ILE A 132 -23.86 29.35 -14.21
C ILE A 132 -24.09 30.53 -15.17
N ASP A 133 -23.59 30.42 -16.39
CA ASP A 133 -23.68 31.52 -17.36
C ASP A 133 -25.11 31.72 -17.88
N LEU A 134 -25.86 30.64 -18.13
CA LEU A 134 -27.29 30.72 -18.46
C LEU A 134 -28.11 31.32 -17.30
N ASN A 135 -27.77 31.02 -16.05
CA ASN A 135 -28.46 31.62 -14.91
C ASN A 135 -28.21 33.13 -14.82
N LYS A 136 -26.99 33.60 -15.12
CA LYS A 136 -26.69 35.03 -15.22
C LYS A 136 -27.49 35.68 -16.34
N GLU A 137 -27.56 35.05 -17.50
CA GLU A 137 -28.33 35.55 -18.65
C GLU A 137 -29.82 35.63 -18.33
N ILE A 138 -30.40 34.58 -17.72
CA ILE A 138 -31.78 34.58 -17.25
C ILE A 138 -32.03 35.75 -16.28
N TYR A 139 -31.12 35.99 -15.35
CA TYR A 139 -31.25 37.10 -14.41
C TYR A 139 -31.22 38.45 -15.12
N GLN A 140 -30.31 38.63 -16.07
CA GLN A 140 -30.20 39.86 -16.85
C GLN A 140 -31.46 40.10 -17.70
N LEU A 141 -31.93 39.09 -18.43
CA LEU A 141 -33.16 39.16 -19.22
C LEU A 141 -34.39 39.43 -18.37
N LYS A 142 -34.48 38.83 -17.18
CA LYS A 142 -35.54 39.15 -16.22
C LYS A 142 -35.49 40.61 -15.82
N ASN A 143 -34.33 41.14 -15.45
CA ASN A 143 -34.18 42.56 -15.09
C ASN A 143 -34.54 43.48 -16.26
N ASP A 144 -34.09 43.15 -17.47
CA ASP A 144 -34.41 43.91 -18.67
C ASP A 144 -35.92 43.88 -18.96
N LEU A 145 -36.58 42.73 -18.82
CA LEU A 145 -38.04 42.62 -18.95
C LEU A 145 -38.76 43.47 -17.88
N HIS A 146 -38.29 43.45 -16.64
CA HIS A 146 -38.84 44.27 -15.54
C HIS A 146 -38.64 45.76 -15.77
N SER A 147 -37.73 46.16 -16.67
CA SER A 147 -37.57 47.54 -17.08
C SER A 147 -38.71 48.02 -17.98
N TYR A 148 -39.61 47.16 -18.46
CA TYR A 148 -40.78 47.57 -19.24
C TYR A 148 -42.05 47.61 -18.38
N LYS A 149 -42.99 48.48 -18.77
CA LYS A 149 -44.36 48.55 -18.20
C LYS A 149 -45.39 48.57 -19.33
N PRO A 150 -46.56 47.96 -19.15
CA PRO A 150 -47.63 48.00 -20.15
C PRO A 150 -48.19 49.42 -20.28
N VAL A 151 -48.57 49.81 -21.50
CA VAL A 151 -49.22 51.10 -21.80
C VAL A 151 -50.60 50.94 -22.47
N GLY A 152 -51.14 49.71 -22.52
CA GLY A 152 -52.45 49.37 -23.09
C GLY A 152 -52.38 48.78 -24.50
N LEU A 153 -53.45 48.12 -24.95
CA LEU A 153 -53.57 47.47 -26.28
C LEU A 153 -52.41 46.52 -26.64
N GLY A 154 -51.75 45.92 -25.63
CA GLY A 154 -50.60 45.04 -25.83
C GLY A 154 -49.25 45.75 -26.03
N PHE A 155 -49.20 47.08 -25.99
CA PHE A 155 -47.95 47.84 -26.08
C PHE A 155 -47.24 47.94 -24.72
N TYR A 156 -45.90 47.99 -24.77
CA TYR A 156 -45.02 48.16 -23.62
C TYR A 156 -44.08 49.34 -23.85
N LYS A 157 -43.79 50.12 -22.79
CA LYS A 157 -42.76 51.18 -22.81
C LYS A 157 -41.70 50.88 -21.75
N LYS A 158 -40.43 51.16 -22.06
CA LYS A 158 -39.33 51.09 -21.09
C LYS A 158 -39.51 52.18 -20.02
N LYS A 159 -39.33 51.82 -18.76
CA LYS A 159 -39.34 52.71 -17.60
C LYS A 159 -38.13 53.64 -17.70
N GLU A 160 -38.36 54.94 -17.55
CA GLU A 160 -37.27 55.92 -17.47
C GLU A 160 -36.50 55.71 -16.16
N LYS A 161 -35.17 55.61 -16.24
CA LYS A 161 -34.32 55.54 -15.04
C LYS A 161 -34.21 56.95 -14.48
N HIS A 162 -34.78 57.20 -13.30
CA HIS A 162 -34.45 58.39 -12.53
C HIS A 162 -32.97 58.32 -12.12
N VAL A 163 -32.14 59.15 -12.73
CA VAL A 163 -30.81 59.47 -12.22
C VAL A 163 -31.02 60.57 -11.20
N TRP A 164 -30.70 60.31 -9.93
CA TRP A 164 -30.56 61.37 -8.93
C TRP A 164 -29.18 62.00 -9.16
N GLU A 165 -29.14 63.31 -9.42
CA GLU A 165 -27.92 64.13 -9.37
C GLU A 165 -27.49 64.38 -7.92
#